data_AF-A0A9E2KUN3-F1
#
_entry.id   AF-A0A9E2KUN3-F1
#
_cell.length_a   1.000
_cell.length_b   1.000
_cell.length_c   1.000
_cell.angle_alpha   90.00
_cell.angle_beta   90.00
_cell.angle_gamma   90.00
#
_symmetry.space_group_name_H-M   'P 1'
#
loop_
_entity.id
_entity.type
_entity.pdbx_description
1 polymer ?
#
loop_
_entity_poly.entity_id
_entity_poly.type
_entity_poly.pdbx_seq_one_letter_code
_entity_poly.pdbx_strand_id
1 'polypeptide(L)'
;HIAGDMHLGKAKGGEAFVSVGGNGENESDPAREGEIMYYDDEGAVCRSLNWRDGTRTQVNDDTKNAVIVIESVNAEQAARAKEAMSKLSELIKKYFNVETTADYTLTKDNPAVQR
;
A
#
# COMPACT_ATOMS: atom_id res chain seq x y z
N HIS A 1 0.43 8.82 7.99
CA HIS A 1 -0.73 9.08 7.11
C HIS A 1 -0.21 9.30 5.68
N ILE A 2 -1.07 9.23 4.66
CA ILE A 2 -0.66 9.51 3.27
C ILE A 2 -0.67 11.02 3.03
N ALA A 3 0.37 11.55 2.41
CA ALA A 3 0.50 12.96 2.03
C ALA A 3 0.39 13.12 0.50
N GLY A 4 -0.66 13.80 0.04
CA GLY A 4 -0.93 13.94 -1.39
C GLY A 4 -1.47 12.65 -2.00
N ASP A 5 -1.05 12.36 -3.24
CA ASP A 5 -1.46 11.17 -3.98
C ASP A 5 -0.54 9.98 -3.66
N MET A 6 -1.11 8.77 -3.60
CA MET A 6 -0.32 7.55 -3.48
C MET A 6 0.01 6.99 -4.86
N HIS A 7 1.29 6.78 -5.13
CA HIS A 7 1.81 6.31 -6.41
C HIS A 7 2.49 4.96 -6.28
N LEU A 8 2.39 4.13 -7.31
CA LEU A 8 3.24 2.94 -7.50
C LEU A 8 4.26 3.25 -8.59
N GLY A 9 5.55 3.09 -8.29
CA GLY A 9 6.58 3.37 -9.28
C GLY A 9 7.98 2.96 -8.88
N LYS A 10 8.93 3.26 -9.76
CA LYS A 10 10.37 3.06 -9.50
C LYS A 10 10.91 4.22 -8.66
N ALA A 11 11.60 3.88 -7.59
CA ALA A 11 12.33 4.81 -6.75
C ALA A 11 13.49 5.45 -7.52
N LYS A 12 13.70 6.74 -7.28
CA LYS A 12 14.92 7.45 -7.65
C LYS A 12 16.09 7.06 -6.75
N GLY A 13 15.79 6.58 -5.54
CA GLY A 13 16.77 6.29 -4.50
C GLY A 13 16.88 7.46 -3.53
N GLY A 14 16.96 7.15 -2.24
CA GLY A 14 17.05 8.14 -1.17
C GLY A 14 15.71 8.59 -0.59
N GLU A 15 14.58 8.14 -1.12
CA GLU A 15 13.26 8.44 -0.55
C GLU A 15 13.19 7.97 0.91
N ALA A 16 12.68 8.84 1.78
CA ALA A 16 12.66 8.61 3.22
C ALA A 16 11.82 7.37 3.57
N PHE A 17 12.37 6.51 4.42
CA PHE A 17 11.71 5.29 4.85
C PHE A 17 12.30 4.76 6.17
N VAL A 18 11.42 4.22 6.99
CA VAL A 18 11.72 3.49 8.24
C VAL A 18 10.80 2.29 8.25
N SER A 19 11.35 1.07 8.29
CA SER A 19 10.53 -0.15 8.23
C SER A 19 9.81 -0.42 9.54
N VAL A 20 8.57 -0.90 9.45
CA VAL A 20 7.88 -1.53 10.59
C VAL A 20 8.69 -2.74 11.05
N GLY A 21 8.98 -2.82 12.35
CA GLY A 21 9.69 -3.95 12.96
C GLY A 21 11.17 -4.11 12.56
N GLY A 22 11.81 -3.03 12.09
CA GLY A 22 13.24 -3.02 11.73
C GLY A 22 14.20 -3.28 12.89
N ASN A 23 15.50 -3.32 12.60
CA ASN A 23 16.59 -3.65 13.56
C ASN A 23 16.79 -2.61 14.69
N GLY A 24 15.99 -1.54 14.69
CA GLY A 24 15.84 -0.55 15.76
C GLY A 24 14.64 0.34 15.48
N GLU A 25 13.96 0.81 16.53
CA GLU A 25 12.91 1.81 16.38
C GLU A 25 13.53 3.08 15.78
N ASN A 26 13.03 3.51 14.61
CA ASN A 26 13.49 4.70 13.87
C ASN A 26 14.82 4.58 13.10
N GLU A 27 15.29 3.36 12.83
CA GLU A 27 16.41 3.20 11.90
C GLU A 27 15.97 3.57 10.46
N SER A 28 16.62 4.58 9.89
CA SER A 28 16.36 5.00 8.51
C SER A 28 16.95 3.98 7.53
N ASP A 29 16.11 3.50 6.61
CA ASP A 29 16.48 2.63 5.51
C ASP A 29 15.88 3.23 4.23
N PRO A 30 16.49 4.26 3.62
CA PRO A 30 15.91 4.92 2.46
C PRO A 30 15.74 3.96 1.26
N ALA A 31 14.83 4.32 0.35
CA ALA A 31 14.59 3.53 -0.86
C ALA A 31 15.86 3.40 -1.72
N ARG A 32 16.04 2.23 -2.34
CA ARG A 32 17.17 1.97 -3.26
C ARG A 32 16.77 2.41 -4.66
N GLU A 33 17.71 2.97 -5.42
CA GLU A 33 17.47 3.35 -6.81
C GLU A 33 16.91 2.16 -7.62
N GLY A 34 15.84 2.39 -8.37
CA GLY A 34 15.18 1.40 -9.22
C GLY A 34 14.26 0.42 -8.50
N GLU A 35 14.18 0.46 -7.17
CA GLU A 35 13.23 -0.34 -6.40
C GLU A 35 11.78 0.02 -6.74
N ILE A 36 10.89 -0.97 -6.82
CA ILE A 36 9.44 -0.69 -6.95
C ILE A 36 8.87 -0.44 -5.57
N MET A 37 8.16 0.68 -5.41
CA MET A 37 7.59 1.08 -4.13
C MET A 37 6.26 1.80 -4.30
N TYR A 38 5.46 1.77 -3.24
CA TYR A 38 4.42 2.77 -3.01
C TYR A 38 5.06 3.99 -2.36
N TYR A 39 4.76 5.17 -2.86
CA TYR A 39 5.26 6.43 -2.32
C TYR A 39 4.22 7.54 -2.45
N ASP A 40 4.42 8.58 -1.65
CA ASP A 40 3.61 9.80 -1.64
C ASP A 40 4.55 11.03 -1.61
N ASP A 41 4.03 12.21 -1.33
CA ASP A 41 4.81 13.46 -1.35
C ASP A 41 5.92 13.51 -0.29
N GLU A 42 5.87 12.67 0.74
CA GLU A 42 6.80 12.68 1.88
C GLU A 42 7.81 11.51 1.85
N GLY A 43 7.59 10.49 1.03
CA GLY A 43 8.54 9.39 0.86
C GLY A 43 7.89 8.04 0.62
N ALA A 44 8.64 6.97 0.90
CA ALA A 44 8.12 5.63 0.66
C ALA A 44 7.08 5.25 1.73
N VAL A 45 5.96 4.71 1.25
CA VAL A 45 4.86 4.13 2.04
C VAL A 45 5.14 2.65 2.28
N CYS A 46 5.51 1.93 1.21
CA CYS A 46 5.88 0.53 1.24
C CYS A 46 6.92 0.26 0.13
N ARG A 47 7.94 -0.52 0.45
CA ARG A 47 9.08 -0.80 -0.44
C ARG A 47 9.09 -2.26 -0.90
N SER A 48 9.84 -2.50 -1.99
CA SER A 48 9.97 -3.82 -2.62
C SER A 48 8.60 -4.40 -2.98
N LEU A 49 7.83 -3.65 -3.78
CA LEU A 49 6.39 -3.87 -4.00
C LEU A 49 5.63 -3.72 -2.66
N ASN A 50 4.59 -4.51 -2.40
CA ASN A 50 3.83 -4.51 -1.14
C ASN A 50 4.46 -5.40 -0.05
N TRP A 51 5.79 -5.35 0.16
CA TRP A 51 6.48 -6.19 1.15
C TRP A 51 6.94 -5.46 2.41
N ARG A 52 7.64 -4.32 2.28
CA ARG A 52 8.27 -3.64 3.41
C ARG A 52 7.52 -2.35 3.73
N ASP A 53 6.60 -2.43 4.69
CA ASP A 53 5.76 -1.30 5.11
C ASP A 53 6.54 -0.26 5.94
N GLY A 54 6.24 1.01 5.71
CA GLY A 54 6.80 2.14 6.44
C GLY A 54 6.04 2.44 7.73
N THR A 55 6.76 2.76 8.80
CA THR A 55 6.16 3.11 10.11
C THR A 55 5.27 4.36 10.04
N ARG A 56 5.62 5.34 9.19
CA ARG A 56 4.87 6.60 9.01
C ARG A 56 3.41 6.38 8.62
N THR A 57 3.12 5.32 7.87
CA THR A 57 1.80 5.00 7.31
C THR A 57 1.19 3.75 7.93
N GLN A 58 1.78 3.24 9.02
CA GLN A 58 1.27 2.09 9.74
C GLN A 58 -0.14 2.35 10.29
N VAL A 59 -1.03 1.36 10.15
CA VAL A 59 -2.35 1.37 10.79
C VAL A 59 -2.19 1.27 12.30
N ASN A 60 -2.93 2.09 13.02
CA ASN A 60 -2.94 2.17 14.48
C ASN A 60 -4.37 2.38 15.02
N ASP A 61 -4.52 2.45 16.35
CA ASP A 61 -5.83 2.58 17.02
C ASP A 61 -6.60 3.86 16.63
N ASP A 62 -5.90 4.90 16.18
CA ASP A 62 -6.49 6.16 15.75
C ASP A 62 -6.91 6.16 14.28
N THR A 63 -6.55 5.14 13.51
CA THR A 63 -6.83 5.07 12.07
C THR A 63 -8.33 5.03 11.79
N LYS A 64 -8.81 5.99 10.98
CA LYS A 64 -10.23 6.09 10.55
C LYS A 64 -10.46 5.71 9.09
N ASN A 65 -9.43 5.86 8.26
CA ASN A 65 -9.46 5.53 6.84
C ASN A 65 -8.20 4.74 6.50
N ALA A 66 -8.36 3.66 5.75
CA ALA A 66 -7.25 2.84 5.28
C ALA A 66 -7.42 2.55 3.79
N VAL A 67 -6.28 2.48 3.09
CA VAL A 67 -6.19 1.92 1.74
C VAL A 67 -5.51 0.56 1.89
N ILE A 68 -6.10 -0.47 1.30
CA ILE A 68 -5.55 -1.83 1.32
C ILE A 68 -5.28 -2.23 -0.13
N VAL A 69 -4.09 -2.76 -0.38
CA VAL A 69 -3.63 -3.12 -1.72
C VAL A 69 -3.30 -4.61 -1.76
N ILE A 70 -3.72 -5.27 -2.85
CA ILE A 70 -3.28 -6.62 -3.21
C ILE A 70 -2.70 -6.54 -4.62
N GLU A 71 -1.50 -7.09 -4.80
CA GLU A 71 -0.77 -7.02 -6.06
C GLU A 71 -0.83 -8.34 -6.83
N SER A 72 -0.81 -8.23 -8.16
CA SER A 72 -0.74 -9.37 -9.07
C SER A 72 0.07 -8.99 -10.31
N VAL A 73 0.93 -9.89 -10.78
CA VAL A 73 1.76 -9.67 -11.98
C VAL A 73 1.32 -10.52 -13.17
N ASN A 74 0.33 -11.40 -13.00
CA ASN A 74 -0.25 -12.20 -14.07
C ASN A 74 -1.77 -12.42 -13.87
N ALA A 75 -2.43 -12.96 -14.90
CA ALA A 75 -3.88 -13.12 -14.93
C ALA A 75 -4.42 -14.08 -13.85
N GLU A 76 -3.68 -15.17 -13.56
CA GLU A 76 -4.07 -16.12 -12.51
C GLU A 76 -4.04 -15.47 -11.12
N GLN A 77 -2.98 -14.72 -10.83
CA GLN A 77 -2.87 -13.95 -9.60
C GLN A 77 -3.93 -12.86 -9.52
N ALA A 78 -4.24 -12.18 -10.63
CA ALA A 78 -5.28 -11.15 -10.66
C ALA A 78 -6.67 -11.72 -10.33
N ALA A 79 -6.99 -12.92 -10.84
CA ALA A 79 -8.22 -13.60 -10.48
C ALA A 79 -8.29 -13.91 -8.97
N ARG A 80 -7.22 -14.46 -8.40
CA ARG A 80 -7.14 -14.70 -6.94
C ARG A 80 -7.17 -13.41 -6.12
N ALA A 81 -6.52 -12.34 -6.58
CA ALA A 81 -6.51 -11.06 -5.90
C ALA A 81 -7.92 -10.46 -5.82
N LYS A 82 -8.71 -10.58 -6.90
CA LYS A 82 -10.12 -10.17 -6.91
C LYS A 82 -10.97 -10.94 -5.90
N GLU A 83 -10.81 -12.26 -5.84
CA GLU A 83 -11.50 -13.09 -4.84
C GLU A 83 -11.08 -12.69 -3.41
N ALA A 84 -9.78 -12.44 -3.20
CA ALA A 84 -9.24 -12.00 -1.91
C ALA A 84 -9.78 -10.62 -1.49
N MET A 85 -9.87 -9.65 -2.42
CA MET A 85 -10.45 -8.33 -2.16
C MET A 85 -11.93 -8.42 -1.78
N SER A 86 -12.72 -9.22 -2.51
CA SER A 86 -14.11 -9.48 -2.17
C SER A 86 -14.22 -10.10 -0.77
N LYS A 87 -13.38 -11.10 -0.47
CA LYS A 87 -13.42 -11.75 0.83
C LYS A 87 -13.01 -10.82 1.96
N LEU A 88 -11.99 -10.01 1.73
CA LEU A 88 -11.53 -9.02 2.70
C LEU A 88 -12.63 -7.99 3.00
N SER A 89 -13.34 -7.51 1.99
CA SER A 89 -14.49 -6.61 2.15
C SER A 89 -15.57 -7.20 3.06
N GLU A 90 -15.95 -8.47 2.84
CA GLU A 90 -16.90 -9.19 3.71
C GLU A 90 -16.41 -9.26 5.17
N LEU A 91 -15.12 -9.56 5.37
CA LEU A 91 -14.54 -9.68 6.71
C LEU A 91 -14.48 -8.31 7.39
N ILE A 92 -14.12 -7.25 6.67
CA ILE A 92 -14.11 -5.88 7.18
C ILE A 92 -15.52 -5.50 7.67
N LYS A 93 -16.54 -5.76 6.84
CA LYS A 93 -17.92 -5.48 7.23
C LYS A 93 -18.34 -6.31 8.45
N LYS A 94 -18.01 -7.60 8.48
CA LYS A 94 -18.38 -8.51 9.57
C LYS A 94 -17.76 -8.12 10.91
N TYR A 95 -16.47 -7.80 10.93
CA TYR A 95 -15.72 -7.61 12.18
C TYR A 95 -15.66 -6.15 12.65
N PHE A 96 -15.71 -5.20 11.72
CA PHE A 96 -15.56 -3.77 12.04
C PHE A 96 -16.83 -2.96 11.76
N ASN A 97 -17.87 -3.57 11.15
CA ASN A 97 -19.08 -2.89 10.71
C ASN A 97 -18.82 -1.69 9.77
N VAL A 98 -17.68 -1.71 9.06
CA VAL A 98 -17.29 -0.69 8.09
C VAL A 98 -17.71 -1.15 6.69
N GLU A 99 -18.33 -0.26 5.91
CA GLU A 99 -18.56 -0.50 4.48
C GLU A 99 -17.29 -0.15 3.71
N THR A 100 -16.85 -1.05 2.83
CA THR A 100 -15.81 -0.70 1.86
C THR A 100 -16.41 0.25 0.84
N THR A 101 -15.88 1.46 0.82
CA THR A 101 -16.40 2.56 0.01
C THR A 101 -16.15 2.37 -1.49
N ALA A 102 -15.11 1.61 -1.87
CA ALA A 102 -14.79 1.32 -3.26
C ALA A 102 -13.82 0.15 -3.42
N ASP A 103 -14.01 -0.61 -4.50
CA ASP A 103 -13.09 -1.63 -5.02
C ASP A 103 -12.65 -1.21 -6.42
N TYR A 104 -11.34 -1.13 -6.63
CA TYR A 104 -10.74 -0.67 -7.87
C TYR A 104 -9.63 -1.61 -8.31
N THR A 105 -9.63 -1.97 -9.60
CA THR A 105 -8.50 -2.63 -10.23
C THR A 105 -7.74 -1.61 -11.07
N LEU A 106 -6.52 -1.30 -10.63
CA LEU A 106 -5.58 -0.51 -11.41
C LEU A 106 -4.79 -1.43 -12.33
N THR A 107 -4.65 -1.01 -13.60
CA THR A 107 -3.87 -1.71 -14.61
C THR A 107 -3.03 -0.69 -15.37
N LYS A 108 -2.16 -1.16 -16.28
CA LYS A 108 -1.46 -0.24 -17.18
C LYS A 108 -2.42 0.61 -18.02
N ASP A 109 -3.56 0.04 -18.43
CA ASP A 109 -4.55 0.71 -19.27
C ASP A 109 -5.52 1.59 -18.45
N ASN A 110 -5.66 1.29 -17.16
CA ASN A 110 -6.42 2.09 -16.19
C ASN A 110 -5.56 2.39 -14.95
N PRO A 111 -4.60 3.34 -15.05
CA PRO A 111 -3.51 3.47 -14.07
C PRO A 111 -3.86 4.29 -12.82
N ALA A 112 -5.04 4.91 -12.77
CA ALA A 112 -5.41 5.82 -11.70
C ALA A 112 -6.91 5.77 -11.39
N VAL A 113 -7.26 6.17 -10.17
CA VAL A 113 -8.63 6.35 -9.72
C VAL A 113 -8.71 7.56 -8.79
N GLN A 114 -9.84 8.26 -8.81
CA GLN A 114 -10.14 9.36 -7.88
C GLN A 114 -11.22 8.92 -6.90
N ARG A 115 -11.11 9.40 -5.67
CA ARG A 115 -12.02 9.07 -4.58
C ARG A 115 -12.53 10.35 -3.91
#